data_AF-A0A3C1PXG3-F1
#
_entry.id   AF-A0A3C1PXG3-F1
#
_cell.length_a   1.000
_cell.length_b   1.000
_cell.length_c   1.000
_cell.angle_alpha   90.00
_cell.angle_beta   90.00
_cell.angle_gamma   90.00
#
_symmetry.space_group_name_H-M   'P 1'
#
loop_
_entity.id
_entity.type
_entity.pdbx_description
1 polymer ?
#
loop_
_entity_poly.entity_id
_entity_poly.type
_entity_poly.pdbx_seq_one_letter_code
_entity_poly.pdbx_strand_id
1 'polypeptide(L)'
;NSGAVRGHPDNLAVEQESFDISPHLDQLKVGGNLLSIHGLNDGVNSSDFLISSQLIGGGSEFLAPSALRYKDQVTITSSGTLKARSLMGNQWSALTEAVFAVGVPASSETLVISEIMYHAGEGSDYDYIELMNISSTERLQLGGIKFIEGIQFEFSYGIDLLPRERLVLVKDLDAFHQKHGEEITVVGEFLGNLSNGGERLLLVDQSGQIIRDFSYSDDAGWPQGADGEGPSLILKYPESSPDHSKEQNWRSSRFSGGNPGKTDATRFTGNPSEDSDGDLIPALLEYAMGTSDQDSNQSDPLLVQRFDHQIRFSYLENSAAEDVALIAEVSEDLRNWKPLSAKGVRVSREEDSHGKIRVTISPKESIASQFLRLRAVVK
;
A
#
# COMPACT_ATOMS: atom_id res chain seq x y z
N ASN A 1 -26.89 -17.04 -38.58
CA ASN A 1 -26.01 -18.24 -38.68
C ASN A 1 -25.25 -18.18 -39.99
N SER A 2 -23.93 -18.07 -39.92
CA SER A 2 -23.04 -18.23 -41.07
C SER A 2 -22.82 -19.74 -41.27
N GLY A 3 -22.90 -20.22 -42.51
CA GLY A 3 -22.50 -21.58 -42.87
C GLY A 3 -21.05 -21.60 -43.34
N ALA A 4 -20.42 -22.77 -43.37
CA ALA A 4 -19.17 -22.92 -44.10
C ALA A 4 -19.41 -22.62 -45.59
N VAL A 5 -18.36 -22.19 -46.30
CA VAL A 5 -18.42 -21.97 -47.75
C VAL A 5 -18.29 -23.26 -48.56
N ARG A 6 -17.92 -24.37 -47.89
CA ARG A 6 -17.77 -25.72 -48.44
C ARG A 6 -17.63 -26.75 -47.31
N GLY A 7 -18.10 -27.97 -47.52
CA GLY A 7 -17.74 -29.13 -46.69
C GLY A 7 -16.35 -29.72 -46.98
N HIS A 8 -15.77 -30.39 -45.99
CA HIS A 8 -14.55 -31.20 -46.14
C HIS A 8 -14.93 -32.69 -46.10
N PRO A 9 -14.41 -33.53 -47.02
CA PRO A 9 -14.68 -34.96 -46.97
C PRO A 9 -14.00 -35.62 -45.76
N ASP A 10 -14.64 -36.65 -45.20
CA ASP A 10 -14.27 -37.31 -43.95
C ASP A 10 -12.82 -37.83 -43.93
N ASN A 11 -12.27 -38.18 -45.09
CA ASN A 11 -10.89 -38.66 -45.20
C ASN A 11 -9.85 -37.58 -44.87
N LEU A 12 -10.20 -36.30 -44.94
CA LEU A 12 -9.34 -35.20 -44.52
C LEU A 12 -9.38 -34.97 -42.99
N ALA A 13 -10.33 -35.57 -42.27
CA ALA A 13 -10.46 -35.37 -40.81
C ALA A 13 -9.25 -35.90 -40.01
N VAL A 14 -8.40 -36.73 -40.63
CA VAL A 14 -7.16 -37.25 -40.04
C VAL A 14 -5.90 -36.52 -40.52
N GLU A 15 -6.03 -35.63 -41.50
CA GLU A 15 -4.93 -34.81 -42.01
C GLU A 15 -4.90 -33.49 -41.22
N GLN A 16 -3.76 -33.18 -40.60
CA GLN A 16 -3.62 -31.90 -39.90
C GLN A 16 -3.34 -30.78 -40.89
N GLU A 17 -4.17 -29.73 -40.85
CA GLU A 17 -3.90 -28.48 -41.56
C GLU A 17 -3.06 -27.54 -40.68
N SER A 18 -2.02 -26.97 -41.27
CA SER A 18 -1.14 -26.01 -40.59
C SER A 18 -1.49 -24.58 -40.97
N PHE A 19 -1.74 -23.75 -39.96
CA PHE A 19 -1.97 -22.32 -40.11
C PHE A 19 -0.81 -21.56 -39.46
N ASP A 20 -0.04 -20.81 -40.26
CA ASP A 20 1.00 -19.96 -39.72
C ASP A 20 0.40 -18.67 -39.16
N ILE A 21 0.40 -18.56 -37.85
CA ILE A 21 -0.08 -17.38 -37.11
C ILE A 21 1.08 -16.53 -36.56
N SER A 22 2.33 -16.84 -36.93
CA SER A 22 3.51 -16.07 -36.52
C SER A 22 3.45 -14.57 -36.88
N PRO A 23 2.78 -14.13 -37.96
CA PRO A 23 2.58 -12.71 -38.22
C PRO A 23 1.79 -11.95 -37.14
N HIS A 24 1.11 -12.65 -36.23
CA HIS A 24 0.31 -12.09 -35.14
C HIS A 24 0.99 -12.17 -33.76
N LEU A 25 2.30 -12.48 -33.71
CA LEU A 25 3.05 -12.53 -32.45
C LEU A 25 3.02 -11.21 -31.68
N ASP A 26 2.86 -10.09 -32.37
CA ASP A 26 2.70 -8.74 -31.79
C ASP A 26 1.38 -8.56 -31.02
N GLN A 27 0.40 -9.43 -31.23
CA GLN A 27 -0.88 -9.41 -30.52
C GLN A 27 -0.83 -10.16 -29.18
N LEU A 28 0.23 -10.94 -28.93
CA LEU A 28 0.39 -11.67 -27.68
C LEU A 28 0.75 -10.70 -26.54
N LYS A 29 0.02 -10.82 -25.43
CA LYS A 29 0.29 -10.05 -24.21
C LYS A 29 1.02 -10.93 -23.20
N VAL A 30 1.79 -10.29 -22.32
CA VAL A 30 2.32 -10.96 -21.13
C VAL A 30 1.14 -11.43 -20.27
N GLY A 31 1.15 -12.71 -19.86
CA GLY A 31 0.06 -13.33 -19.10
C GLY A 31 -0.86 -14.21 -19.95
N GLY A 32 -2.15 -14.20 -19.61
CA GLY A 32 -3.16 -15.03 -20.27
C GLY A 32 -3.48 -14.55 -21.69
N ASN A 33 -3.54 -15.48 -22.64
CA ASN A 33 -3.98 -15.22 -24.02
C ASN A 33 -5.05 -16.24 -24.40
N LEU A 34 -6.04 -15.82 -25.19
CA LEU A 34 -7.11 -16.68 -25.68
C LEU A 34 -6.94 -16.92 -27.19
N LEU A 35 -6.76 -18.18 -27.58
CA LEU A 35 -6.83 -18.59 -28.99
C LEU A 35 -8.27 -19.06 -29.28
N SER A 36 -8.98 -18.32 -30.11
CA SER A 36 -10.34 -18.66 -30.55
C SER A 36 -10.30 -19.34 -31.91
N ILE A 37 -10.84 -20.56 -31.98
CA ILE A 37 -10.99 -21.33 -33.22
C ILE A 37 -12.47 -21.43 -33.54
N HIS A 38 -12.86 -20.96 -34.72
CA HIS A 38 -14.24 -21.02 -35.19
C HIS A 38 -14.36 -22.06 -36.30
N GLY A 39 -15.02 -23.18 -36.01
CA GLY A 39 -15.43 -24.12 -37.05
C GLY A 39 -16.90 -23.96 -37.40
N LEU A 40 -17.21 -24.18 -38.67
CA LEU A 40 -18.55 -24.02 -39.23
C LEU A 40 -18.95 -25.33 -39.93
N ASN A 41 -20.21 -25.74 -39.77
CA ASN A 41 -20.80 -26.79 -40.59
C ASN A 41 -21.28 -26.21 -41.93
N ASP A 42 -21.20 -27.01 -42.99
CA ASP A 42 -21.69 -26.65 -44.33
C ASP A 42 -23.24 -26.68 -44.42
N GLY A 43 -23.90 -27.34 -43.47
CA GLY A 43 -25.36 -27.36 -43.39
C GLY A 43 -25.89 -27.61 -41.97
N VAL A 44 -27.13 -27.18 -41.72
CA VAL A 44 -27.84 -27.38 -40.45
C VAL A 44 -28.15 -28.84 -40.13
N ASN A 45 -28.05 -29.72 -41.14
CA ASN A 45 -28.28 -31.16 -41.03
C ASN A 45 -26.96 -31.97 -41.08
N SER A 46 -25.79 -31.32 -40.96
CA SER A 46 -24.50 -32.04 -40.88
C SER A 46 -24.49 -32.88 -39.60
N SER A 47 -24.22 -34.18 -39.73
CA SER A 47 -24.25 -35.12 -38.60
C SER A 47 -22.91 -35.22 -37.86
N ASP A 48 -21.88 -34.61 -38.40
CA ASP A 48 -20.48 -34.73 -37.99
C ASP A 48 -19.80 -33.36 -37.97
N PHE A 49 -18.97 -33.17 -36.95
CA PHE A 49 -18.14 -31.99 -36.78
C PHE A 49 -16.95 -32.36 -35.90
N LEU A 50 -15.73 -32.20 -36.41
CA LEU A 50 -14.51 -32.48 -35.68
C LEU A 50 -13.58 -31.27 -35.74
N ILE A 51 -13.18 -30.78 -34.57
CA ILE A 51 -12.05 -29.87 -34.43
C ILE A 51 -11.08 -30.53 -33.45
N SER A 52 -9.90 -30.86 -33.93
CA SER A 52 -8.74 -31.21 -33.11
C SER A 52 -7.66 -30.19 -33.41
N SER A 53 -7.27 -29.41 -32.41
CA SER A 53 -6.32 -28.32 -32.59
C SER A 53 -5.10 -28.51 -31.70
N GLN A 54 -3.95 -28.12 -32.23
CA GLN A 54 -2.69 -28.09 -31.50
C GLN A 54 -2.01 -26.77 -31.81
N LEU A 55 -1.66 -26.01 -30.77
CA LEU A 55 -0.81 -24.84 -30.90
C LEU A 55 0.65 -25.25 -30.68
N ILE A 56 1.49 -25.05 -31.70
CA ILE A 56 2.92 -25.30 -31.60
C ILE A 56 3.64 -23.97 -31.44
N GLY A 57 4.05 -23.68 -30.20
CA GLY A 57 4.88 -22.51 -29.87
C GLY A 57 6.35 -22.89 -29.66
N GLY A 58 7.26 -22.07 -30.17
CA GLY A 58 8.70 -22.22 -29.95
C GLY A 58 9.34 -23.37 -30.73
N GLY A 59 9.75 -23.07 -31.96
CA GLY A 59 10.37 -24.04 -32.88
C GLY A 59 10.99 -23.45 -34.14
N SER A 60 11.38 -22.17 -34.16
CA SER A 60 12.19 -21.66 -35.27
C SER A 60 13.60 -22.25 -35.18
N GLU A 61 14.19 -22.67 -36.31
CA GLU A 61 15.65 -22.91 -36.42
C GLU A 61 16.46 -21.64 -36.08
N PHE A 62 15.79 -20.50 -36.02
CA PHE A 62 16.33 -19.21 -35.63
C PHE A 62 16.26 -19.03 -34.12
N LEU A 63 17.40 -18.70 -33.51
CA LEU A 63 17.49 -18.21 -32.14
C LEU A 63 16.58 -16.99 -31.97
N ALA A 64 15.80 -16.93 -30.88
CA ALA A 64 15.07 -15.72 -30.55
C ALA A 64 16.04 -14.52 -30.47
N PRO A 65 15.66 -13.30 -30.88
CA PRO A 65 16.53 -12.13 -30.76
C PRO A 65 17.03 -11.87 -29.32
N SER A 66 16.27 -12.32 -28.32
CA SER A 66 16.62 -12.27 -26.89
C SER A 66 17.45 -13.47 -26.41
N ALA A 67 17.73 -14.46 -27.27
CA ALA A 67 18.48 -15.65 -26.88
C ALA A 67 19.93 -15.28 -26.60
N LEU A 68 20.33 -15.51 -25.35
CA LEU A 68 21.71 -15.32 -24.92
C LEU A 68 22.45 -16.65 -25.02
N ARG A 69 23.60 -16.64 -25.69
CA ARG A 69 24.52 -17.78 -25.65
C ARG A 69 25.00 -17.96 -24.23
N TYR A 70 24.75 -19.13 -23.65
CA TYR A 70 25.31 -19.50 -22.34
C TYR A 70 26.84 -19.50 -22.42
N LYS A 71 27.46 -18.60 -21.64
CA LYS A 71 28.93 -18.46 -21.54
C LYS A 71 29.41 -18.66 -20.12
N ASP A 72 28.64 -18.15 -19.17
CA ASP A 72 28.89 -18.17 -17.74
C ASP A 72 27.59 -18.47 -16.98
N GLN A 73 27.67 -18.56 -15.65
CA GLN A 73 26.51 -18.78 -14.78
C GLN A 73 25.33 -17.83 -15.08
N VAL A 74 24.11 -18.35 -14.99
CA VAL A 74 22.90 -17.52 -15.07
C VAL A 74 22.62 -16.97 -13.68
N THR A 75 22.80 -15.66 -13.51
CA THR A 75 22.43 -14.98 -12.27
C THR A 75 20.94 -14.71 -12.26
N ILE A 76 20.23 -15.26 -11.28
CA ILE A 76 18.82 -14.95 -11.04
C ILE A 76 18.76 -13.67 -10.19
N THR A 77 18.25 -12.59 -10.78
CA THR A 77 18.26 -11.23 -10.19
C THR A 77 16.86 -10.77 -9.74
N SER A 78 15.84 -11.59 -9.94
CA SER A 78 14.46 -11.41 -9.48
C SER A 78 13.86 -12.77 -9.17
N SER A 79 12.85 -12.78 -8.30
CA SER A 79 12.12 -14.00 -8.05
C SER A 79 11.25 -14.40 -9.24
N GLY A 80 10.94 -15.69 -9.35
CA GLY A 80 10.04 -16.18 -10.37
C GLY A 80 10.23 -17.64 -10.74
N THR A 81 9.42 -18.09 -11.68
CA THR A 81 9.50 -19.44 -12.24
C THR A 81 10.57 -19.48 -13.33
N LEU A 82 11.61 -20.26 -13.11
CA LEU A 82 12.58 -20.63 -14.12
C LEU A 82 12.07 -21.87 -14.86
N LYS A 83 11.93 -21.76 -16.18
CA LYS A 83 11.56 -22.87 -17.06
C LYS A 83 12.75 -23.24 -17.95
N ALA A 84 13.09 -24.52 -18.00
CA ALA A 84 14.23 -25.02 -18.76
C ALA A 84 13.89 -26.31 -19.52
N ARG A 85 14.44 -26.43 -20.72
CA ARG A 85 14.43 -27.65 -21.52
C ARG A 85 15.69 -27.71 -22.39
N SER A 86 16.16 -28.90 -22.70
CA SER A 86 17.30 -29.12 -23.61
C SER A 86 16.82 -29.58 -24.98
N LEU A 87 17.46 -29.10 -26.05
CA LEU A 87 17.25 -29.59 -27.41
C LEU A 87 18.38 -30.57 -27.77
N MET A 88 18.04 -31.80 -28.17
CA MET A 88 18.98 -32.75 -28.77
C MET A 88 18.48 -33.17 -30.16
N GLY A 89 19.26 -32.89 -31.20
CA GLY A 89 18.77 -32.98 -32.58
C GLY A 89 17.56 -32.06 -32.77
N ASN A 90 16.45 -32.62 -33.27
CA ASN A 90 15.18 -31.90 -33.44
C ASN A 90 14.15 -32.21 -32.32
N GLN A 91 14.59 -32.79 -31.20
CA GLN A 91 13.70 -33.18 -30.11
C GLN A 91 14.01 -32.41 -28.83
N TRP A 92 13.01 -31.67 -28.33
CA TRP A 92 13.05 -31.05 -27.02
C TRP A 92 12.82 -32.08 -25.91
N SER A 93 13.52 -31.93 -24.79
CA SER A 93 13.17 -32.61 -23.55
C SER A 93 11.81 -32.14 -23.03
N ALA A 94 11.27 -32.87 -22.05
CA ALA A 94 10.19 -32.34 -21.22
C ALA A 94 10.60 -31.00 -20.58
N LEU A 95 9.61 -30.12 -20.39
CA LEU A 95 9.80 -28.85 -19.71
C LEU A 95 10.03 -29.11 -18.22
N THR A 96 11.11 -28.58 -17.68
CA THR A 96 11.40 -28.57 -16.24
C THR A 96 11.14 -27.16 -15.72
N GLU A 97 10.40 -27.05 -14.61
CA GLU A 97 10.08 -25.77 -13.98
C GLU A 97 10.49 -25.80 -12.51
N ALA A 98 11.06 -24.71 -12.03
CA ALA A 98 11.38 -24.50 -10.63
C ALA A 98 11.16 -23.04 -10.25
N VAL A 99 10.73 -22.78 -9.02
CA VAL A 99 10.55 -21.43 -8.52
C VAL A 99 11.78 -21.02 -7.73
N PHE A 100 12.33 -19.85 -8.06
CA PHE A 100 13.45 -19.25 -7.36
C PHE A 100 13.00 -17.99 -6.63
N ALA A 101 13.50 -17.82 -5.42
CA ALA A 101 13.27 -16.66 -4.57
C ALA A 101 14.61 -15.92 -4.40
N VAL A 102 14.64 -14.61 -4.69
CA VAL A 102 15.83 -13.75 -4.60
C VAL A 102 15.63 -12.71 -3.51
N GLY A 103 16.27 -12.88 -2.35
CA GLY A 103 16.15 -11.96 -1.22
C GLY A 103 15.89 -12.72 0.07
N VAL A 104 15.52 -12.01 1.12
CA VAL A 104 15.23 -12.60 2.43
C VAL A 104 13.73 -12.80 2.60
N PRO A 105 13.27 -13.87 3.29
CA PRO A 105 11.86 -13.99 3.65
C PRO A 105 11.38 -12.76 4.42
N ALA A 106 10.20 -12.25 4.07
CA ALA A 106 9.60 -11.19 4.87
C ALA A 106 9.25 -11.69 6.28
N SER A 107 9.33 -10.80 7.26
CA SER A 107 9.02 -11.10 8.64
C SER A 107 8.34 -9.92 9.32
N SER A 108 7.94 -10.11 10.58
CA SER A 108 7.42 -9.04 11.42
C SER A 108 8.42 -7.90 11.68
N GLU A 109 9.71 -8.08 11.38
CA GLU A 109 10.73 -7.03 11.52
C GLU A 109 10.95 -6.22 10.23
N THR A 110 10.46 -6.71 9.09
CA THR A 110 10.81 -6.12 7.77
C THR A 110 9.62 -5.74 6.90
N LEU A 111 8.43 -6.27 7.17
CA LEU A 111 7.21 -6.00 6.40
C LEU A 111 6.13 -5.41 7.30
N VAL A 112 5.62 -4.22 6.98
CA VAL A 112 4.51 -3.58 7.69
C VAL A 112 3.30 -3.45 6.78
N ILE A 113 2.10 -3.46 7.36
CA ILE A 113 0.93 -2.84 6.72
C ILE A 113 1.04 -1.34 6.99
N SER A 114 1.23 -0.54 5.95
CA SER A 114 1.52 0.90 6.06
C SER A 114 0.29 1.77 5.87
N GLU A 115 -0.72 1.28 5.16
CA GLU A 115 -1.95 2.01 4.90
C GLU A 115 -3.14 1.05 4.74
N ILE A 116 -4.32 1.48 5.22
CA ILE A 116 -5.57 0.72 5.11
C ILE A 116 -6.69 1.69 4.73
N MET A 117 -7.33 1.46 3.60
CA MET A 117 -8.62 2.06 3.24
C MET A 117 -9.71 1.03 3.51
N TYR A 118 -10.49 1.21 4.59
CA TYR A 118 -11.51 0.26 5.05
C TYR A 118 -12.94 0.81 5.03
N HIS A 119 -13.10 2.08 4.67
CA HIS A 119 -14.39 2.77 4.59
C HIS A 119 -14.28 3.89 3.55
N ALA A 120 -13.92 3.53 2.31
CA ALA A 120 -13.81 4.52 1.24
C ALA A 120 -15.15 5.24 1.03
N GLY A 121 -15.10 6.57 0.83
CA GLY A 121 -16.30 7.41 0.69
C GLY A 121 -17.15 7.08 -0.55
N GLU A 122 -16.53 6.51 -1.59
CA GLU A 122 -17.18 6.05 -2.81
C GLU A 122 -17.80 4.64 -2.69
N GLY A 123 -17.44 3.89 -1.65
CA GLY A 123 -17.86 2.51 -1.41
C GLY A 123 -16.71 1.51 -1.38
N SER A 124 -16.99 0.30 -0.90
CA SER A 124 -15.97 -0.71 -0.60
C SER A 124 -15.14 -1.18 -1.79
N ASP A 125 -15.60 -0.97 -3.03
CA ASP A 125 -14.83 -1.32 -4.24
C ASP A 125 -13.52 -0.52 -4.32
N TYR A 126 -13.42 0.60 -3.62
CA TYR A 126 -12.22 1.45 -3.53
C TYR A 126 -11.36 1.13 -2.30
N ASP A 127 -11.69 0.11 -1.52
CA ASP A 127 -10.89 -0.32 -0.37
C ASP A 127 -9.59 -1.00 -0.79
N TYR A 128 -8.54 -0.81 0.01
CA TYR A 128 -7.22 -1.38 -0.25
C TYR A 128 -6.38 -1.52 1.02
N ILE A 129 -5.35 -2.37 0.93
CA ILE A 129 -4.30 -2.54 1.94
C ILE A 129 -2.95 -2.31 1.27
N GLU A 130 -2.11 -1.46 1.84
CA GLU A 130 -0.73 -1.28 1.42
C GLU A 130 0.23 -2.00 2.36
N LEU A 131 1.22 -2.69 1.77
CA LEU A 131 2.37 -3.20 2.51
C LEU A 131 3.66 -2.49 2.11
N MET A 132 4.53 -2.28 3.08
CA MET A 132 5.83 -1.64 2.89
C MET A 132 6.97 -2.55 3.37
N ASN A 133 7.99 -2.69 2.53
CA ASN A 133 9.29 -3.20 2.95
C ASN A 133 10.03 -2.09 3.70
N ILE A 134 10.17 -2.25 5.01
CA ILE A 134 10.84 -1.27 5.85
C ILE A 134 12.35 -1.49 5.95
N SER A 135 12.92 -2.45 5.23
CA SER A 135 14.37 -2.59 5.08
C SER A 135 14.93 -1.55 4.13
N SER A 136 16.14 -1.03 4.42
CA SER A 136 16.85 -0.08 3.54
C SER A 136 17.81 -0.78 2.57
N THR A 137 18.07 -2.07 2.78
CA THR A 137 19.07 -2.83 2.01
C THR A 137 18.52 -4.13 1.47
N GLU A 138 17.61 -4.77 2.20
CA GLU A 138 17.12 -6.10 1.86
C GLU A 138 15.89 -6.02 0.98
N ARG A 139 15.93 -6.81 -0.08
CA ARG A 139 14.75 -7.18 -0.84
C ARG A 139 14.00 -8.29 -0.12
N LEU A 140 12.69 -8.17 -0.03
CA LEU A 140 11.84 -9.17 0.62
C LEU A 140 11.20 -10.11 -0.40
N GLN A 141 11.10 -11.37 -0.01
CA GLN A 141 10.34 -12.40 -0.69
C GLN A 141 8.96 -12.53 -0.08
N LEU A 142 7.92 -12.40 -0.91
CA LEU A 142 6.53 -12.42 -0.45
C LEU A 142 5.78 -13.70 -0.80
N GLY A 143 6.33 -14.55 -1.67
CA GLY A 143 5.68 -15.80 -2.09
C GLY A 143 5.22 -16.67 -0.92
N GLY A 144 3.93 -17.07 -0.95
CA GLY A 144 3.30 -17.90 0.07
C GLY A 144 2.88 -17.16 1.35
N ILE A 145 3.19 -15.87 1.49
CA ILE A 145 2.56 -15.02 2.51
C ILE A 145 1.07 -14.92 2.22
N LYS A 146 0.24 -14.90 3.25
CA LYS A 146 -1.21 -14.81 3.09
C LYS A 146 -1.91 -14.13 4.23
N PHE A 147 -3.01 -13.46 3.89
CA PHE A 147 -4.02 -13.05 4.85
C PHE A 147 -4.93 -14.23 5.15
N ILE A 148 -5.11 -14.54 6.44
CA ILE A 148 -5.98 -15.62 6.91
C ILE A 148 -7.12 -15.15 7.81
N GLU A 149 -7.11 -13.87 8.20
CA GLU A 149 -8.24 -13.17 8.85
C GLU A 149 -8.40 -11.78 8.21
N GLY A 150 -9.65 -11.35 8.13
CA GLY A 150 -10.12 -10.13 7.49
C GLY A 150 -10.39 -10.29 6.00
N ILE A 151 -9.34 -10.13 5.19
CA ILE A 151 -9.40 -10.40 3.74
C ILE A 151 -8.79 -11.78 3.41
N GLN A 152 -9.06 -12.27 2.20
CA GLN A 152 -8.44 -13.48 1.65
C GLN A 152 -7.51 -13.11 0.48
N PHE A 153 -6.21 -13.28 0.68
CA PHE A 153 -5.20 -13.10 -0.35
C PHE A 153 -3.97 -13.95 -0.06
N GLU A 154 -3.40 -14.59 -1.07
CA GLU A 154 -2.12 -15.30 -1.00
C GLU A 154 -1.19 -14.81 -2.09
N PHE A 155 0.01 -14.38 -1.69
CA PHE A 155 1.03 -13.91 -2.61
C PHE A 155 1.54 -15.08 -3.45
N SER A 156 1.42 -14.95 -4.77
CA SER A 156 2.04 -15.88 -5.69
C SER A 156 3.56 -15.92 -5.48
N TYR A 157 4.17 -17.08 -5.64
CA TYR A 157 5.62 -17.15 -5.64
C TYR A 157 6.19 -16.36 -6.83
N GLY A 158 7.35 -15.74 -6.62
CA GLY A 158 7.95 -14.86 -7.62
C GLY A 158 7.76 -13.37 -7.34
N ILE A 159 6.88 -13.00 -6.40
CA ILE A 159 6.72 -11.60 -5.98
C ILE A 159 7.81 -11.24 -4.98
N ASP A 160 8.57 -10.20 -5.32
CA ASP A 160 9.55 -9.56 -4.46
C ASP A 160 9.19 -8.08 -4.22
N LEU A 161 9.69 -7.53 -3.11
CA LEU A 161 9.50 -6.13 -2.74
C LEU A 161 10.86 -5.51 -2.45
N LEU A 162 11.29 -4.54 -3.25
CA LEU A 162 12.62 -3.94 -3.10
C LEU A 162 12.72 -3.10 -1.81
N PRO A 163 13.93 -2.74 -1.36
CA PRO A 163 14.09 -1.91 -0.18
C PRO A 163 13.28 -0.62 -0.28
N ARG A 164 12.53 -0.29 0.78
CA ARG A 164 11.65 0.90 0.88
C ARG A 164 10.47 0.96 -0.08
N GLU A 165 10.27 -0.07 -0.90
CA GLU A 165 9.12 -0.12 -1.79
C GLU A 165 7.83 -0.52 -1.08
N ARG A 166 6.73 -0.18 -1.75
CA ARG A 166 5.35 -0.42 -1.34
C ARG A 166 4.63 -1.15 -2.45
N LEU A 167 3.67 -1.98 -2.08
CA LEU A 167 2.70 -2.57 -3.00
C LEU A 167 1.31 -2.53 -2.40
N VAL A 168 0.30 -2.63 -3.25
CA VAL A 168 -1.09 -2.48 -2.85
C VAL A 168 -1.89 -3.73 -3.23
N LEU A 169 -2.73 -4.18 -2.29
CA LEU A 169 -3.80 -5.14 -2.48
C LEU A 169 -5.12 -4.36 -2.55
N VAL A 170 -5.92 -4.59 -3.57
CA VAL A 170 -7.13 -3.79 -3.82
C VAL A 170 -8.39 -4.65 -3.77
N LYS A 171 -9.54 -4.06 -3.50
CA LYS A 171 -10.82 -4.76 -3.60
C LYS A 171 -11.23 -5.00 -5.05
N ASP A 172 -11.13 -3.95 -5.87
CA ASP A 172 -11.43 -3.96 -7.31
C ASP A 172 -10.36 -3.13 -8.05
N LEU A 173 -9.70 -3.75 -9.03
CA LEU A 173 -8.59 -3.15 -9.74
C LEU A 173 -9.02 -1.98 -10.63
N ASP A 174 -10.18 -2.09 -11.28
CA ASP A 174 -10.68 -1.07 -12.18
C ASP A 174 -11.12 0.18 -11.41
N ALA A 175 -11.81 0.01 -10.27
CA ALA A 175 -12.18 1.08 -9.35
C ALA A 175 -10.94 1.78 -8.77
N PHE A 176 -9.95 1.00 -8.33
CA PHE A 176 -8.69 1.55 -7.82
C PHE A 176 -7.95 2.38 -8.88
N HIS A 177 -7.79 1.87 -10.10
CA HIS A 177 -7.15 2.60 -11.20
C HIS A 177 -7.94 3.84 -11.62
N GLN A 178 -9.27 3.80 -11.57
CA GLN A 178 -10.10 4.98 -11.82
C GLN A 178 -9.78 6.12 -10.84
N LYS A 179 -9.53 5.80 -9.57
CA LYS A 179 -9.24 6.78 -8.52
C LYS A 179 -7.77 7.22 -8.48
N HIS A 180 -6.84 6.28 -8.64
CA HIS A 180 -5.41 6.48 -8.35
C HIS A 180 -4.49 6.40 -9.57
N GLY A 181 -5.00 5.99 -10.73
CA GLY A 181 -4.20 5.73 -11.93
C GLY A 181 -3.46 4.39 -11.90
N GLU A 182 -2.68 4.12 -12.95
CA GLU A 182 -2.01 2.83 -13.17
C GLU A 182 -0.51 2.83 -12.77
N GLU A 183 -0.01 3.93 -12.20
CA GLU A 183 1.42 4.07 -11.83
C GLU A 183 1.77 3.32 -10.53
N ILE A 184 0.77 3.03 -9.69
CA ILE A 184 0.96 2.36 -8.41
C ILE A 184 1.03 0.85 -8.64
N THR A 185 1.99 0.20 -7.97
CA THR A 185 2.16 -1.26 -8.07
C THR A 185 1.05 -1.98 -7.29
N VAL A 186 0.03 -2.42 -8.02
CA VAL A 186 -1.01 -3.30 -7.50
C VAL A 186 -0.59 -4.75 -7.73
N VAL A 187 -0.53 -5.55 -6.65
CA VAL A 187 -0.11 -6.96 -6.73
C VAL A 187 -1.28 -7.91 -6.99
N GLY A 188 -2.51 -7.49 -6.70
CA GLY A 188 -3.71 -8.24 -7.03
C GLY A 188 -4.94 -7.79 -6.23
N GLU A 189 -6.07 -8.39 -6.59
CA GLU A 189 -7.34 -8.19 -5.91
C GLU A 189 -7.50 -9.19 -4.75
N PHE A 190 -7.95 -8.72 -3.59
CA PHE A 190 -8.29 -9.60 -2.47
C PHE A 190 -9.76 -10.01 -2.50
N LEU A 191 -10.05 -11.18 -1.94
CA LEU A 191 -11.43 -11.64 -1.71
C LEU A 191 -11.90 -11.27 -0.30
N GLY A 192 -13.21 -11.24 -0.09
CA GLY A 192 -13.82 -10.67 1.11
C GLY A 192 -13.99 -9.15 0.99
N ASN A 193 -14.24 -8.46 2.10
CA ASN A 193 -14.30 -7.00 2.18
C ASN A 193 -13.63 -6.57 3.47
N LEU A 194 -13.11 -5.34 3.50
CA LEU A 194 -12.75 -4.71 4.74
C LEU A 194 -14.02 -4.26 5.48
N SER A 195 -14.06 -4.45 6.79
CA SER A 195 -15.18 -4.06 7.65
C SER A 195 -15.08 -2.57 7.98
N ASN A 196 -16.11 -1.81 7.62
CA ASN A 196 -16.26 -0.40 7.98
C ASN A 196 -16.27 -0.16 9.51
N GLY A 197 -16.64 -1.17 10.31
CA GLY A 197 -16.67 -1.07 11.79
C GLY A 197 -15.39 -1.57 12.47
N GLY A 198 -14.31 -1.79 11.71
CA GLY A 198 -13.13 -2.47 12.20
C GLY A 198 -13.18 -3.98 12.09
N GLU A 199 -11.99 -4.59 12.07
CA GLU A 199 -11.79 -6.03 12.16
C GLU A 199 -10.33 -6.38 12.50
N ARG A 200 -10.05 -7.68 12.65
CA ARG A 200 -8.69 -8.21 12.82
C ARG A 200 -8.08 -8.56 11.47
N LEU A 201 -6.86 -8.09 11.22
CA LEU A 201 -6.03 -8.50 10.10
C LEU A 201 -4.94 -9.46 10.61
N LEU A 202 -4.86 -10.64 9.98
CA LEU A 202 -3.83 -11.64 10.29
C LEU A 202 -3.06 -12.02 9.03
N LEU A 203 -1.82 -11.54 8.95
CA LEU A 203 -0.86 -11.83 7.89
C LEU A 203 0.17 -12.84 8.40
N VAL A 204 0.28 -13.98 7.72
CA VAL A 204 1.23 -15.05 8.05
C VAL A 204 2.14 -15.38 6.88
N ASP A 205 3.33 -15.89 7.17
CA ASP A 205 4.22 -16.43 6.15
C ASP A 205 3.77 -17.81 5.63
N GLN A 206 4.51 -18.36 4.67
CA GLN A 206 4.24 -19.67 4.07
C GLN A 206 4.23 -20.84 5.08
N SER A 207 4.89 -20.68 6.23
CA SER A 207 4.95 -21.68 7.31
C SER A 207 3.86 -21.49 8.37
N GLY A 208 3.08 -20.40 8.27
CA GLY A 208 2.07 -20.01 9.26
C GLY A 208 2.62 -19.16 10.39
N GLN A 209 3.87 -18.69 10.33
CA GLN A 209 4.42 -17.77 11.31
C GLN A 209 3.80 -16.38 11.12
N ILE A 210 3.41 -15.75 12.23
CA ILE A 210 2.77 -14.43 12.22
C ILE A 210 3.77 -13.36 11.77
N ILE A 211 3.37 -12.56 10.77
CA ILE A 211 4.05 -11.33 10.34
C ILE A 211 3.33 -10.13 10.95
N ARG A 212 2.00 -10.05 10.82
CA ARG A 212 1.15 -9.01 11.44
C ARG A 212 -0.12 -9.63 12.00
N ASP A 213 -0.49 -9.18 13.19
CA ASP A 213 -1.71 -9.57 13.89
C ASP A 213 -2.18 -8.39 14.73
N PHE A 214 -3.22 -7.70 14.27
CA PHE A 214 -3.82 -6.58 14.98
C PHE A 214 -5.26 -6.36 14.50
N SER A 215 -6.01 -5.56 15.26
CA SER A 215 -7.31 -5.07 14.83
C SER A 215 -7.23 -3.56 14.61
N TYR A 216 -7.87 -3.11 13.54
CA TYR A 216 -8.23 -1.71 13.37
C TYR A 216 -9.71 -1.51 13.75
N SER A 217 -10.12 -0.27 14.03
CA SER A 217 -11.48 0.07 14.43
C SER A 217 -11.83 1.51 14.06
N ASP A 218 -13.12 1.80 14.00
CA ASP A 218 -13.74 3.11 13.92
C ASP A 218 -14.03 3.72 15.32
N ASP A 219 -13.80 2.96 16.40
CA ASP A 219 -14.03 3.42 17.77
C ASP A 219 -13.14 4.60 18.17
N ALA A 220 -13.63 5.38 19.14
CA ALA A 220 -12.91 6.52 19.70
C ALA A 220 -11.51 6.12 20.21
N GLY A 221 -10.48 6.71 19.58
CA GLY A 221 -9.07 6.39 19.82
C GLY A 221 -8.34 6.14 18.49
N TRP A 222 -9.03 5.54 17.53
CA TRP A 222 -8.60 5.44 16.14
C TRP A 222 -8.89 6.73 15.36
N PRO A 223 -8.12 7.00 14.28
CA PRO A 223 -8.33 8.18 13.43
C PRO A 223 -9.73 8.17 12.81
N GLN A 224 -10.55 9.14 13.20
CA GLN A 224 -11.98 9.20 12.82
C GLN A 224 -12.15 9.65 11.36
N GLY A 225 -11.20 10.42 10.82
CA GLY A 225 -11.23 10.79 9.40
C GLY A 225 -11.16 9.59 8.46
N ALA A 226 -10.63 8.45 8.91
CA ALA A 226 -10.60 7.23 8.12
C ALA A 226 -11.91 6.42 8.13
N ASP A 227 -12.90 6.83 8.94
CA ASP A 227 -14.22 6.19 9.04
C ASP A 227 -15.23 6.87 8.09
N GLY A 228 -15.09 6.64 6.79
CA GLY A 228 -16.12 7.04 5.82
C GLY A 228 -16.06 8.50 5.34
N GLU A 229 -15.20 9.34 5.92
CA GLU A 229 -15.00 10.73 5.48
C GLU A 229 -14.05 10.84 4.26
N GLY A 230 -13.49 9.72 3.81
CA GLY A 230 -12.67 9.61 2.59
C GLY A 230 -11.19 9.33 2.80
N PRO A 231 -10.50 9.82 3.85
CA PRO A 231 -9.14 9.41 4.20
C PRO A 231 -8.98 7.91 4.48
N SER A 232 -7.75 7.42 4.35
CA SER A 232 -7.31 6.09 4.81
C SER A 232 -6.62 6.18 6.18
N LEU A 233 -6.41 5.03 6.83
CA LEU A 233 -5.49 4.90 7.98
C LEU A 233 -4.05 4.81 7.50
N ILE A 234 -3.18 5.68 8.01
CA ILE A 234 -1.74 5.70 7.74
C ILE A 234 -0.98 5.31 8.99
N LEU A 235 -0.09 4.32 8.88
CA LEU A 235 0.86 3.98 9.95
C LEU A 235 1.96 5.04 10.03
N LYS A 236 2.12 5.65 11.20
CA LYS A 236 3.15 6.67 11.49
C LYS A 236 4.52 6.00 11.65
N TYR A 237 5.59 6.60 11.12
CA TYR A 237 6.94 6.04 11.23
C TYR A 237 7.08 4.55 10.86
N PRO A 238 6.55 4.11 9.70
CA PRO A 238 6.54 2.69 9.35
C PRO A 238 7.95 2.08 9.38
N GLU A 239 8.99 2.87 9.07
CA GLU A 239 10.40 2.47 9.10
C GLU A 239 10.90 2.01 10.47
N SER A 240 10.21 2.38 11.55
CA SER A 240 10.52 1.97 12.92
C SER A 240 9.78 0.71 13.37
N SER A 241 8.95 0.12 12.50
CA SER A 241 8.07 -1.01 12.81
C SER A 241 7.25 -0.80 14.10
N PRO A 242 6.49 0.30 14.23
CA PRO A 242 5.70 0.55 15.42
C PRO A 242 4.62 -0.52 15.59
N ASP A 243 4.14 -0.69 16.82
CA ASP A 243 3.10 -1.66 17.16
C ASP A 243 1.75 -1.27 16.50
N HIS A 244 1.31 -2.04 15.51
CA HIS A 244 0.04 -1.84 14.78
C HIS A 244 -1.19 -1.90 15.68
N SER A 245 -1.13 -2.58 16.83
CA SER A 245 -2.24 -2.68 17.79
C SER A 245 -2.48 -1.40 18.59
N LYS A 246 -1.64 -0.39 18.40
CA LYS A 246 -1.70 0.89 19.10
C LYS A 246 -2.27 1.96 18.20
N GLU A 247 -3.50 2.35 18.49
CA GLU A 247 -4.24 3.45 17.84
C GLU A 247 -3.42 4.75 17.68
N GLN A 248 -2.56 5.10 18.64
CA GLN A 248 -1.70 6.30 18.54
C GLN A 248 -0.61 6.26 17.45
N ASN A 249 -0.34 5.06 16.91
CA ASN A 249 0.59 4.84 15.81
C ASN A 249 -0.09 5.01 14.44
N TRP A 250 -1.39 5.28 14.41
CA TRP A 250 -2.15 5.56 13.20
C TRP A 250 -2.54 7.04 13.14
N ARG A 251 -2.78 7.54 11.93
CA ARG A 251 -3.39 8.84 11.66
C ARG A 251 -4.23 8.75 10.39
N SER A 252 -5.11 9.72 10.15
CA SER A 252 -5.77 9.83 8.86
C SER A 252 -4.77 10.27 7.78
N SER A 253 -4.98 9.81 6.55
CA SER A 253 -4.32 10.37 5.38
C SER A 253 -4.73 11.83 5.17
N ARG A 254 -3.82 12.62 4.62
CA ARG A 254 -4.10 14.02 4.24
C ARG A 254 -5.03 14.14 3.05
N PHE A 255 -5.25 13.06 2.31
CA PHE A 255 -5.99 13.07 1.06
C PHE A 255 -7.23 12.18 1.17
N SER A 256 -8.34 12.67 0.64
CA SER A 256 -9.50 11.83 0.36
C SER A 256 -9.13 10.79 -0.70
N GLY A 257 -9.41 9.51 -0.43
CA GLY A 257 -8.91 8.35 -1.18
C GLY A 257 -7.60 7.78 -0.63
N GLY A 258 -6.96 8.44 0.34
CA GLY A 258 -5.67 8.02 0.87
C GLY A 258 -4.49 8.37 -0.03
N ASN A 259 -3.33 7.75 0.20
CA ASN A 259 -2.07 8.04 -0.46
C ASN A 259 -1.27 6.78 -0.84
N PRO A 260 -1.86 5.85 -1.60
CA PRO A 260 -1.21 4.59 -1.92
C PRO A 260 0.06 4.80 -2.77
N GLY A 261 1.05 3.94 -2.54
CA GLY A 261 2.34 3.89 -3.21
C GLY A 261 3.40 4.85 -2.66
N LYS A 262 3.07 5.74 -1.71
CA LYS A 262 4.02 6.75 -1.19
C LYS A 262 3.69 7.22 0.22
N THR A 263 4.55 8.04 0.81
CA THR A 263 4.27 8.71 2.08
C THR A 263 3.61 10.07 1.85
N ASP A 264 2.64 10.42 2.68
CA ASP A 264 2.04 11.76 2.76
C ASP A 264 2.59 12.57 3.95
N ALA A 265 3.55 12.00 4.69
CA ALA A 265 4.31 12.70 5.70
C ALA A 265 5.09 13.86 5.05
N THR A 266 5.10 14.98 5.74
CA THR A 266 5.82 16.18 5.34
C THR A 266 7.13 16.27 6.08
N ARG A 267 8.03 17.13 5.59
CA ARG A 267 9.24 17.53 6.31
C ARG A 267 9.33 19.03 6.35
N PHE A 268 9.77 19.56 7.49
CA PHE A 268 10.07 20.97 7.62
C PHE A 268 11.26 21.34 6.71
N THR A 269 11.13 22.46 6.02
CA THR A 269 12.21 23.06 5.24
C THR A 269 12.22 24.56 5.51
N GLY A 270 13.38 25.15 5.74
CA GLY A 270 13.52 26.59 5.97
C GLY A 270 14.20 26.92 7.28
N ASN A 271 14.07 28.17 7.70
CA ASN A 271 14.62 28.64 8.96
C ASN A 271 13.59 28.45 10.10
N PRO A 272 13.87 27.63 11.13
CA PRO A 272 12.92 27.36 12.21
C PRO A 272 12.43 28.58 13.00
N SER A 273 13.19 29.67 12.99
CA SER A 273 12.92 30.89 13.75
C SER A 273 12.43 32.05 12.88
N GLU A 274 12.14 31.81 11.61
CA GLU A 274 11.49 32.78 10.73
C GLU A 274 10.06 33.04 11.21
N ASP A 275 9.57 34.26 10.95
CA ASP A 275 8.26 34.78 11.33
C ASP A 275 7.91 35.84 10.27
N SER A 276 7.55 35.36 9.07
CA SER A 276 7.45 36.25 7.90
C SER A 276 6.17 37.08 7.89
N ASP A 277 5.12 36.61 8.56
CA ASP A 277 3.87 37.35 8.72
C ASP A 277 3.80 38.21 9.99
N GLY A 278 4.76 38.05 10.91
CA GLY A 278 4.97 38.90 12.07
C GLY A 278 3.97 38.68 13.20
N ASP A 279 3.36 37.49 13.26
CA ASP A 279 2.38 37.13 14.29
C ASP A 279 3.01 36.58 15.59
N LEU A 280 4.35 36.49 15.62
CA LEU A 280 5.19 35.98 16.71
C LEU A 280 5.14 34.46 16.91
N ILE A 281 4.61 33.71 15.94
CA ILE A 281 4.67 32.25 15.90
C ILE A 281 5.76 31.84 14.90
N PRO A 282 6.86 31.20 15.33
CA PRO A 282 7.92 30.83 14.41
C PRO A 282 7.50 29.76 13.39
N ALA A 283 8.04 29.83 12.18
CA ALA A 283 7.74 28.94 11.06
C ALA A 283 7.79 27.42 11.39
N LEU A 284 8.70 26.97 12.26
CA LEU A 284 8.75 25.57 12.69
C LEU A 284 7.53 25.19 13.54
N LEU A 285 7.12 26.07 14.44
CA LEU A 285 5.96 25.85 15.29
C LEU A 285 4.69 25.85 14.44
N GLU A 286 4.59 26.77 13.49
CA GLU A 286 3.48 26.81 12.54
C GLU A 286 3.38 25.56 11.67
N TYR A 287 4.49 25.14 11.06
CA TYR A 287 4.54 23.89 10.31
C TYR A 287 4.04 22.69 11.13
N ALA A 288 4.47 22.60 12.39
CA ALA A 288 4.08 21.55 13.31
C ALA A 288 2.62 21.64 13.77
N MET A 289 2.03 22.84 13.77
CA MET A 289 0.60 23.07 14.04
C MET A 289 -0.27 23.00 12.78
N GLY A 290 0.35 22.96 11.60
CA GLY A 290 -0.34 22.96 10.31
C GLY A 290 -0.86 24.33 9.92
N THR A 291 -0.22 25.40 10.41
CA THR A 291 -0.44 26.78 9.97
C THR A 291 0.63 27.21 8.96
N SER A 292 0.66 28.49 8.56
CA SER A 292 1.51 28.99 7.49
C SER A 292 2.15 30.31 7.86
N ASP A 293 3.49 30.36 7.73
CA ASP A 293 4.36 31.53 7.98
C ASP A 293 4.15 32.70 7.01
N GLN A 294 3.06 32.69 6.26
CA GLN A 294 2.73 33.72 5.29
C GLN A 294 1.32 34.26 5.54
N ASP A 295 0.63 33.79 6.58
CA ASP A 295 -0.78 34.06 6.82
C ASP A 295 -1.10 34.13 8.32
N SER A 296 -1.02 35.35 8.84
CA SER A 296 -1.34 35.67 10.24
C SER A 296 -2.83 35.49 10.63
N ASN A 297 -3.73 35.17 9.70
CA ASN A 297 -5.17 35.06 9.97
C ASN A 297 -5.66 33.62 10.16
N GLN A 298 -4.82 32.76 10.73
CA GLN A 298 -5.18 31.37 10.98
C GLN A 298 -5.70 31.21 12.40
N SER A 299 -6.94 30.70 12.52
CA SER A 299 -7.71 30.76 13.76
C SER A 299 -7.07 29.97 14.89
N ASP A 300 -6.72 30.70 15.96
CA ASP A 300 -6.34 30.24 17.29
C ASP A 300 -5.63 28.86 17.33
N PRO A 301 -4.42 28.75 16.73
CA PRO A 301 -3.66 27.51 16.75
C PRO A 301 -3.17 27.17 18.16
N LEU A 302 -3.16 28.15 19.07
CA LEU A 302 -2.82 28.02 20.47
C LEU A 302 -3.90 28.70 21.34
N LEU A 303 -4.49 27.94 22.26
CA LEU A 303 -5.55 28.39 23.15
C LEU A 303 -5.19 28.10 24.61
N VAL A 304 -5.35 29.09 25.47
CA VAL A 304 -5.22 28.93 26.92
C VAL A 304 -6.50 29.41 27.59
N GLN A 305 -7.22 28.49 28.21
CA GLN A 305 -8.47 28.78 28.92
C GLN A 305 -8.29 28.54 30.42
N ARG A 306 -8.79 29.46 31.24
CA ARG A 306 -8.77 29.34 32.70
C ARG A 306 -10.19 29.15 33.22
N PHE A 307 -10.39 28.08 33.98
CA PHE A 307 -11.65 27.75 34.67
C PHE A 307 -11.35 27.67 36.17
N ASP A 308 -11.83 28.59 37.00
CA ASP A 308 -11.55 28.66 38.46
C ASP A 308 -10.10 28.25 38.85
N HIS A 309 -9.90 26.96 39.16
CA HIS A 309 -8.64 26.35 39.61
C HIS A 309 -7.91 25.50 38.55
N GLN A 310 -8.41 25.40 37.32
CA GLN A 310 -7.87 24.57 36.24
C GLN A 310 -7.52 25.42 35.01
N ILE A 311 -6.45 25.04 34.33
CA ILE A 311 -6.05 25.60 33.05
C ILE A 311 -6.26 24.52 31.99
N ARG A 312 -6.81 24.88 30.83
CA ARG A 312 -6.75 24.06 29.63
C ARG A 312 -5.81 24.73 28.65
N PHE A 313 -4.85 23.95 28.19
CA PHE A 313 -3.89 24.35 27.18
C PHE A 313 -4.16 23.52 25.93
N SER A 314 -4.61 24.17 24.87
CA SER A 314 -4.96 23.50 23.62
C SER A 314 -4.11 24.03 22.47
N TYR A 315 -3.68 23.14 21.59
CA TYR A 315 -2.95 23.51 20.38
C TYR A 315 -3.35 22.64 19.20
N LEU A 316 -3.17 23.14 17.99
CA LEU A 316 -3.28 22.34 16.77
C LEU A 316 -1.99 21.55 16.53
N GLU A 317 -2.13 20.35 15.98
CA GLU A 317 -1.03 19.48 15.58
C GLU A 317 -1.27 19.02 14.15
N ASN A 318 -0.29 19.24 13.28
CA ASN A 318 -0.25 18.66 11.96
C ASN A 318 0.18 17.20 12.08
N SER A 319 -0.77 16.29 11.93
CA SER A 319 -0.53 14.84 12.06
C SER A 319 0.52 14.32 11.07
N ALA A 320 0.71 14.99 9.94
CA ALA A 320 1.70 14.65 8.92
C ALA A 320 3.06 15.33 9.11
N ALA A 321 3.24 16.21 10.11
CA ALA A 321 4.54 16.78 10.48
C ALA A 321 5.31 15.79 11.37
N GLU A 322 5.59 14.61 10.82
CA GLU A 322 6.12 13.48 11.58
C GLU A 322 7.55 13.73 12.10
N ASP A 323 8.31 14.61 11.45
CA ASP A 323 9.68 15.01 11.77
C ASP A 323 9.79 16.05 12.91
N VAL A 324 8.66 16.53 13.45
CA VAL A 324 8.63 17.50 14.55
C VAL A 324 7.83 16.96 15.74
N ALA A 325 8.29 17.26 16.95
CA ALA A 325 7.57 16.98 18.20
C ALA A 325 7.10 18.29 18.84
N LEU A 326 5.82 18.35 19.19
CA LEU A 326 5.24 19.41 20.01
C LEU A 326 5.24 19.01 21.49
N ILE A 327 5.85 19.82 22.33
CA ILE A 327 6.00 19.58 23.76
C ILE A 327 5.46 20.79 24.52
N ALA A 328 4.34 20.61 25.22
CA ALA A 328 3.86 21.60 26.18
C ALA A 328 4.74 21.57 27.43
N GLU A 329 5.23 22.72 27.87
CA GLU A 329 6.15 22.86 29.00
C GLU A 329 5.67 23.89 30.01
N VAL A 330 6.04 23.67 31.27
CA VAL A 330 5.80 24.58 32.38
C VAL A 330 7.10 25.04 33.01
N SER A 331 7.09 26.27 33.54
CA SER A 331 8.20 26.83 34.31
C SER A 331 7.69 27.69 35.47
N GLU A 332 8.42 27.69 36.57
CA GLU A 332 8.17 28.56 37.73
C GLU A 332 8.99 29.87 37.67
N ASP A 333 10.03 29.93 36.83
CA ASP A 333 11.04 30.99 36.84
C ASP A 333 11.46 31.49 35.43
N LEU A 334 10.79 31.02 34.37
CA LEU A 334 11.10 31.25 32.95
C LEU A 334 12.48 30.71 32.47
N ARG A 335 13.23 30.03 33.34
CA ARG A 335 14.57 29.51 33.03
C ARG A 335 14.56 27.99 32.96
N ASN A 336 13.97 27.35 33.96
CA ASN A 336 13.88 25.91 34.10
C ASN A 336 12.52 25.44 33.58
N TRP A 337 12.54 24.72 32.46
CA TRP A 337 11.34 24.21 31.80
C TRP A 337 11.25 22.69 31.97
N LYS A 338 10.04 22.20 32.23
CA LYS A 338 9.75 20.76 32.33
C LYS A 338 8.52 20.43 31.47
N PRO A 339 8.46 19.23 30.87
CA PRO A 339 7.24 18.79 30.18
C PRO A 339 6.04 18.85 31.11
N LEU A 340 4.94 19.43 30.62
CA LEU A 340 3.69 19.56 31.39
C LEU A 340 3.11 18.18 31.76
N SER A 341 3.38 17.15 30.95
CA SER A 341 3.02 15.75 31.23
C SER A 341 3.54 15.25 32.58
N ALA A 342 4.66 15.77 33.08
CA ALA A 342 5.23 15.41 34.37
C ALA A 342 4.37 15.82 35.58
N LYS A 343 3.40 16.73 35.41
CA LYS A 343 2.48 17.18 36.48
C LYS A 343 1.21 16.32 36.59
N GLY A 344 1.10 15.23 35.82
CA GLY A 344 -0.11 14.42 35.78
C GLY A 344 -1.26 15.17 35.08
N VAL A 345 -1.44 14.88 33.80
CA VAL A 345 -2.41 15.57 32.94
C VAL A 345 -3.48 14.62 32.44
N ARG A 346 -4.63 15.19 32.04
CA ARG A 346 -5.55 14.58 31.09
C ARG A 346 -5.24 15.17 29.72
N VAL A 347 -5.14 14.32 28.71
CA VAL A 347 -4.97 14.74 27.32
C VAL A 347 -6.18 14.24 26.55
N SER A 348 -6.86 15.14 25.82
CA SER A 348 -7.79 14.76 24.77
C SER A 348 -7.23 15.19 23.42
N ARG A 349 -7.59 14.44 22.38
CA ARG A 349 -7.21 14.70 21.00
C ARG A 349 -8.49 14.65 20.19
N GLU A 350 -8.75 15.70 19.43
CA GLU A 350 -9.92 15.82 18.56
C GLU A 350 -9.39 16.10 17.16
N GLU A 351 -9.60 15.17 16.24
CA GLU A 351 -9.23 15.34 14.84
C GLU A 351 -10.31 16.15 14.12
N ASP A 352 -9.90 17.11 13.29
CA ASP A 352 -10.80 17.80 12.37
C ASP A 352 -10.86 17.07 11.02
N SER A 353 -11.84 17.45 10.18
CA SER A 353 -12.09 16.85 8.87
C SER A 353 -10.96 17.07 7.84
N HIS A 354 -9.85 17.71 8.21
CA HIS A 354 -8.70 17.97 7.36
C HIS A 354 -7.40 17.37 7.93
N GLY A 355 -7.50 16.47 8.92
CA GLY A 355 -6.37 15.75 9.50
C GLY A 355 -5.50 16.59 10.44
N LYS A 356 -5.97 17.76 10.88
CA LYS A 356 -5.35 18.48 12.00
C LYS A 356 -5.94 17.97 13.30
N ILE A 357 -5.09 17.85 14.31
CA ILE A 357 -5.49 17.35 15.63
C ILE A 357 -5.46 18.49 16.61
N ARG A 358 -6.60 18.82 17.22
CA ARG A 358 -6.65 19.68 18.40
C ARG A 358 -6.30 18.85 19.63
N VAL A 359 -5.11 19.10 20.17
CA VAL A 359 -4.65 18.48 21.42
C VAL A 359 -5.02 19.40 22.58
N THR A 360 -5.76 18.89 23.57
CA THR A 360 -6.12 19.64 24.78
C THR A 360 -5.51 18.97 26.00
N ILE A 361 -4.67 19.71 26.73
CA ILE A 361 -4.00 19.27 27.95
C ILE A 361 -4.63 19.98 29.14
N SER A 362 -5.13 19.18 30.08
CA SER A 362 -5.73 19.64 31.34
C SER A 362 -4.95 19.05 32.53
N PRO A 363 -4.17 19.84 33.27
CA PRO A 363 -3.52 19.40 34.50
C PRO A 363 -4.55 18.91 35.52
N LYS A 364 -4.25 17.80 36.20
CA LYS A 364 -5.17 17.22 37.21
C LYS A 364 -5.27 18.09 38.46
N GLU A 365 -4.19 18.79 38.79
CA GLU A 365 -4.10 19.70 39.92
C GLU A 365 -3.99 21.15 39.44
N SER A 366 -4.35 22.08 40.31
CA SER A 366 -4.16 23.50 40.03
C SER A 366 -2.66 23.80 39.91
N ILE A 367 -2.26 24.32 38.77
CA ILE A 367 -0.91 24.85 38.56
C ILE A 367 -0.89 26.29 39.07
N ALA A 368 -0.39 26.48 40.29
CA ALA A 368 -0.12 27.80 40.84
C ALA A 368 0.92 28.52 39.97
N SER A 369 0.68 29.81 39.67
CA SER A 369 1.55 30.78 38.99
C SER A 369 2.76 30.20 38.23
N GLN A 370 2.49 29.48 37.15
CA GLN A 370 3.51 28.92 36.26
C GLN A 370 3.36 29.52 34.86
N PHE A 371 4.49 29.70 34.19
CA PHE A 371 4.56 30.05 32.78
C PHE A 371 4.35 28.79 31.95
N LEU A 372 3.62 28.92 30.85
CA LEU A 372 3.34 27.85 29.89
C LEU A 372 3.95 28.22 28.54
N ARG A 373 4.49 27.23 27.84
CA ARG A 373 4.89 27.38 26.43
C ARG A 373 4.64 26.09 25.65
N LEU A 374 4.48 26.22 24.34
CA LEU A 374 4.61 25.12 23.40
C LEU A 374 5.99 25.17 22.77
N ARG A 375 6.70 24.05 22.75
CA ARG A 375 8.01 23.93 22.12
C ARG A 375 7.95 22.93 20.98
N ALA A 376 8.34 23.36 19.78
CA ALA A 376 8.57 22.48 18.64
C ALA A 376 10.03 21.99 18.62
N VAL A 377 10.24 20.72 18.30
CA VAL A 377 11.56 20.07 18.29
C VAL A 377 11.67 19.17 17.06
N VAL A 378 12.66 19.40 16.20
CA VAL A 378 12.97 18.50 15.08
C VAL A 378 13.54 17.19 15.65
N LYS A 379 13.06 16.05 15.14
CA LYS A 379 13.42 14.70 15.61
C LYS A 379 14.72 14.16 15.03
#